data_AF-A0AAU2WEL0-F1
#
_entry.id   AF-A0AAU2WEL0-F1
#
_cell.length_a   1.000
_cell.length_b   1.000
_cell.length_c   1.000
_cell.angle_alpha   90.00
_cell.angle_beta   90.00
_cell.angle_gamma   90.00
#
_symmetry.space_group_name_H-M   'P 1'
#
loop_
_entity.id
_entity.type
_entity.pdbx_description
1 polymer ?
#
loop_
_entity_poly.entity_id
_entity_poly.type
_entity_poly.pdbx_seq_one_letter_code
_entity_poly.pdbx_strand_id
1 'polypeptide(L)'
;MGPEREGQKAGRPEHARSPRTIRRWESGALAHAVSDPFGQGPLPWLRGSEHYFDDTGQVVPWYVDHAPQPGASNIATSIPSPRTGGPRMADDVHRQIKGFTSTGAAAPGEAIDFHITVDPPQQFSVDIYRIGHYGGDGASKIITSPRLSGIVQPPPLTADRTVSCHHWWLSWRLQIPSFWNVGAYVAVLTTVDGYRSHVPFTVRDSRPADLLLLLPDVTWQAYNLYPEDGHTGASLYHAWDEEGRLLGEGDAATTVSFDRPYAGAGLPLHVGHAYDFIRWAERYGYDLAYADARDLHAGRIDPTRYRGLVFPGHDEYWSTPMRRTTEVAREHGTSLVFLSANTMYWQVELGPSPSGVPDRLLTCHKRRAPGKSALWREIDRPEQQLMGIQYAGRVPEPHPLVVRNADHWLWEATGAHEGDEIDGLVAGEADRYFPRTALPEHEDRILLAHSPYRDSERAPRHQETSLYRAPSGSLVFASGTFAWSPALDRPGHVDPRIQRATANLLDRICKRD
;
A
#
# COMPACT_ATOMS: atom_id res chain seq x y z
N MET A 1 -7.33 5.11 89.80
CA MET A 1 -7.14 6.56 90.02
C MET A 1 -6.68 7.17 88.70
N GLY A 2 -7.36 8.21 88.23
CA GLY A 2 -6.84 9.14 87.21
C GLY A 2 -7.05 8.74 85.74
N PRO A 3 -7.85 9.50 84.96
CA PRO A 3 -8.20 9.19 83.57
C PRO A 3 -7.42 10.04 82.55
N GLU A 4 -7.06 9.51 81.37
CA GLU A 4 -6.73 10.27 80.13
C GLU A 4 -6.83 9.30 78.93
N ARG A 5 -7.28 9.59 77.70
CA ARG A 5 -8.03 10.67 77.03
C ARG A 5 -8.53 10.05 75.70
N GLU A 6 -9.82 10.18 75.38
CA GLU A 6 -10.37 9.91 74.04
C GLU A 6 -10.04 11.05 73.06
N GLY A 7 -9.94 10.71 71.77
CA GLY A 7 -9.63 11.66 70.70
C GLY A 7 -10.85 12.29 70.03
N GLN A 8 -10.63 13.42 69.37
CA GLN A 8 -11.14 13.75 68.03
C GLN A 8 -10.66 15.13 67.54
N LYS A 9 -10.17 15.13 66.29
CA LYS A 9 -10.40 16.09 65.18
C LYS A 9 -10.27 17.61 65.40
N ALA A 10 -9.27 18.17 64.70
CA ALA A 10 -9.33 19.41 63.91
C ALA A 10 -8.39 19.17 62.70
N GLY A 11 -8.73 19.33 61.42
CA GLY A 11 -9.42 20.42 60.75
C GLY A 11 -8.40 21.20 59.91
N ARG A 12 -8.11 20.79 58.67
CA ARG A 12 -7.37 21.56 57.65
C ARG A 12 -7.88 21.24 56.23
N PRO A 13 -7.83 22.21 55.30
CA PRO A 13 -8.87 22.43 54.29
C PRO A 13 -8.65 21.68 52.97
N GLU A 14 -9.76 21.50 52.25
CA GLU A 14 -9.83 21.03 50.86
C GLU A 14 -9.02 21.92 49.92
N HIS A 15 -8.09 21.32 49.19
CA HIS A 15 -7.63 21.86 47.91
C HIS A 15 -8.16 20.98 46.77
N ALA A 16 -8.91 21.65 45.91
CA ALA A 16 -9.53 21.14 44.71
C ALA A 16 -8.52 20.37 43.85
N ARG A 17 -8.94 19.17 43.42
CA ARG A 17 -8.23 18.38 42.41
C ARG A 17 -8.19 19.16 41.10
N SER A 18 -7.01 19.63 40.72
CA SER A 18 -6.72 20.05 39.35
C SER A 18 -6.94 18.86 38.40
N PRO A 19 -7.60 19.03 37.26
CA PRO A 19 -7.80 17.95 36.30
C PRO A 19 -6.43 17.49 35.79
N ARG A 20 -6.16 16.19 35.93
CA ARG A 20 -5.00 15.51 35.34
C ARG A 20 -5.00 15.81 33.84
N THR A 21 -4.04 16.61 33.41
CA THR A 21 -3.69 16.83 32.00
C THR A 21 -3.39 15.46 31.39
N ILE A 22 -4.27 14.99 30.52
CA ILE A 22 -4.04 13.80 29.69
C ILE A 22 -2.81 14.12 28.85
N ARG A 23 -1.74 13.33 29.02
CA ARG A 23 -0.52 13.47 28.23
C ARG A 23 -0.85 13.23 26.76
N ARG A 24 -0.60 14.27 25.97
CA ARG A 24 -0.55 14.27 24.50
C ARG A 24 0.42 13.16 24.08
N TRP A 25 -0.09 12.15 23.38
CA TRP A 25 0.67 10.98 22.95
C TRP A 25 1.29 11.26 21.58
N GLU A 26 2.62 11.27 21.50
CA GLU A 26 3.36 11.23 20.25
C GLU A 26 3.34 9.78 19.76
N SER A 27 2.70 9.53 18.62
CA SER A 27 2.65 8.19 18.04
C SER A 27 4.04 7.73 17.64
N GLY A 28 4.53 6.70 18.33
CA GLY A 28 5.74 5.94 18.02
C GLY A 28 5.62 5.06 16.77
N ALA A 29 4.89 5.51 15.74
CA ALA A 29 4.75 4.81 14.46
C ALA A 29 6.06 4.70 13.65
N LEU A 30 7.16 5.24 14.16
CA LEU A 30 8.51 5.14 13.57
C LEU A 30 9.25 3.83 13.88
N ALA A 31 8.71 2.93 14.70
CA ALA A 31 9.52 1.79 15.13
C ALA A 31 9.58 0.63 14.11
N HIS A 32 8.47 0.12 13.54
CA HIS A 32 8.56 -1.14 12.77
C HIS A 32 7.52 -1.39 11.65
N ALA A 33 6.71 -0.41 11.24
CA ALA A 33 6.11 -0.49 9.90
C ALA A 33 7.27 -0.54 8.89
N VAL A 34 7.23 -1.38 7.85
CA VAL A 34 8.16 -1.23 6.73
C VAL A 34 7.89 0.18 6.19
N SER A 35 8.69 1.15 6.61
CA SER A 35 8.54 2.51 6.14
C SER A 35 8.88 2.46 4.68
N ASP A 36 7.87 2.61 3.81
CA ASP A 36 8.11 3.04 2.43
C ASP A 36 8.99 4.30 2.55
N PRO A 37 10.30 4.24 2.23
CA PRO A 37 11.17 5.41 2.39
C PRO A 37 10.78 6.51 1.41
N PHE A 38 9.90 6.19 0.46
CA PHE A 38 9.29 7.09 -0.49
C PHE A 38 7.96 7.68 0.02
N GLY A 39 7.64 7.51 1.31
CA GLY A 39 6.36 7.83 1.95
C GLY A 39 5.68 9.14 1.53
N GLN A 40 4.35 9.13 1.66
CA GLN A 40 3.32 10.01 1.06
C GLN A 40 2.99 9.60 -0.38
N GLY A 41 1.94 8.76 -0.49
CA GLY A 41 1.32 8.33 -1.73
C GLY A 41 0.90 9.47 -2.67
N PRO A 42 0.37 9.10 -3.83
CA PRO A 42 1.02 9.56 -5.04
C PRO A 42 0.23 10.66 -5.77
N LEU A 43 -0.76 11.26 -5.11
CA LEU A 43 -1.71 12.17 -5.74
C LEU A 43 -1.46 13.62 -5.28
N PRO A 44 -0.66 14.42 -6.02
CA PRO A 44 -0.31 15.80 -5.66
C PRO A 44 -1.51 16.71 -5.34
N TRP A 45 -2.68 16.54 -5.98
CA TRP A 45 -3.91 17.33 -5.72
C TRP A 45 -4.84 16.70 -4.67
N LEU A 46 -4.52 15.50 -4.16
CA LEU A 46 -5.11 15.02 -2.90
C LEU A 46 -4.52 15.75 -1.70
N ARG A 47 -3.34 16.36 -1.87
CA ARG A 47 -2.75 17.22 -0.86
C ARG A 47 -3.52 18.54 -0.91
N GLY A 48 -4.16 18.90 0.20
CA GLY A 48 -4.32 20.32 0.49
C GLY A 48 -2.93 20.97 0.44
N SER A 49 -2.86 22.27 0.14
CA SER A 49 -1.60 23.01 0.14
C SER A 49 -1.00 22.99 1.56
N GLU A 50 -0.28 21.94 1.90
CA GLU A 50 0.37 21.78 3.19
C GLU A 50 1.74 21.16 2.95
N HIS A 51 2.71 22.05 2.72
CA HIS A 51 4.08 21.76 3.08
C HIS A 51 4.15 21.78 4.61
N TYR A 52 4.13 20.61 5.25
CA TYR A 52 4.44 20.48 6.67
C TYR A 52 5.96 20.46 6.84
N PHE A 53 6.53 21.66 6.94
CA PHE A 53 7.83 21.85 7.58
C PHE A 53 7.53 22.52 8.93
N ASP A 54 8.03 21.94 10.02
CA ASP A 54 8.18 22.73 11.23
C ASP A 54 9.32 23.75 11.05
N ASP A 55 9.45 24.70 11.98
CA ASP A 55 10.52 25.72 11.97
C ASP A 55 11.95 25.13 12.09
N THR A 56 12.09 23.79 12.06
CA THR A 56 13.35 23.05 12.11
C THR A 56 13.65 22.22 10.86
N GLY A 57 12.72 22.15 9.89
CA GLY A 57 12.92 21.46 8.60
C GLY A 57 12.77 19.94 8.65
N GLN A 58 12.05 19.37 9.62
CA GLN A 58 11.73 17.93 9.65
C GLN A 58 10.33 17.61 9.10
N VAL A 59 10.18 16.42 8.51
CA VAL A 59 8.93 15.86 7.97
C VAL A 59 8.10 15.30 9.13
N VAL A 60 6.88 15.82 9.32
CA VAL A 60 5.95 15.40 10.38
C VAL A 60 4.79 14.57 9.77
N PRO A 61 4.36 13.45 10.37
CA PRO A 61 3.18 12.71 9.95
C PRO A 61 1.85 13.49 10.08
N TRP A 62 0.88 13.12 9.25
CA TRP A 62 -0.40 13.80 8.96
C TRP A 62 -1.40 13.98 10.14
N TYR A 63 -1.05 13.61 11.37
CA TYR A 63 -1.91 13.67 12.55
C TYR A 63 -1.56 14.78 13.56
N VAL A 64 -0.63 15.70 13.22
CA VAL A 64 -0.26 16.81 14.10
C VAL A 64 -0.97 18.09 13.67
N ASP A 65 -2.10 18.40 14.34
CA ASP A 65 -2.68 19.74 14.31
C ASP A 65 -2.10 20.57 15.49
N HIS A 66 -1.49 21.71 15.18
CA HIS A 66 -0.96 22.64 16.18
C HIS A 66 -2.10 23.51 16.71
N ALA A 67 -2.68 23.13 17.86
CA ALA A 67 -3.43 24.09 18.66
C ALA A 67 -2.48 25.23 19.09
N PRO A 68 -2.80 26.52 18.83
CA PRO A 68 -1.94 27.63 19.21
C PRO A 68 -1.90 27.75 20.75
N GLN A 69 -0.69 27.77 21.32
CA GLN A 69 -0.51 28.10 22.73
C GLN A 69 -0.79 29.60 22.97
N PRO A 70 -1.57 29.99 23.99
CA PRO A 70 -1.68 31.39 24.39
C PRO A 70 -0.41 31.80 25.15
N GLY A 71 0.38 32.73 24.62
CA GLY A 71 1.40 33.42 25.42
C GLY A 71 2.74 33.82 24.79
N ALA A 72 2.95 33.72 23.47
CA ALA A 72 4.16 34.26 22.84
C ALA A 72 3.92 35.66 22.28
N SER A 73 4.62 36.65 22.84
CA SER A 73 4.53 38.06 22.49
C SER A 73 5.12 38.40 21.11
N ASN A 74 4.39 39.25 20.39
CA ASN A 74 4.65 39.85 19.08
C ASN A 74 6.11 40.29 18.79
N ILE A 75 6.63 39.85 17.64
CA ILE A 75 7.46 40.70 16.77
C ILE A 75 6.82 40.66 15.37
N ALA A 76 6.26 41.81 14.97
CA ALA A 76 5.54 41.99 13.72
C ALA A 76 6.51 42.05 12.53
N THR A 77 6.50 41.01 11.71
CA THR A 77 6.69 41.11 10.26
C THR A 77 5.45 40.49 9.62
N SER A 78 4.76 41.26 8.77
CA SER A 78 3.46 40.89 8.21
C SER A 78 3.61 39.72 7.22
N ILE A 79 3.55 38.50 7.73
CA ILE A 79 3.29 37.30 6.94
C ILE A 79 1.77 37.29 6.70
N PRO A 80 1.29 37.22 5.44
CA PRO A 80 -0.14 37.15 5.17
C PRO A 80 -0.73 35.92 5.86
N SER A 81 -1.86 36.09 6.55
CA SER A 81 -2.58 35.00 7.19
C SER A 81 -2.85 33.86 6.18
N PRO A 82 -2.70 32.58 6.56
CA PRO A 82 -3.00 31.47 5.67
C PRO A 82 -4.46 31.57 5.21
N ARG A 83 -4.68 31.44 3.90
CA ARG A 83 -6.03 31.35 3.34
C ARG A 83 -6.74 30.15 3.97
N THR A 84 -7.82 30.40 4.72
CA THR A 84 -8.79 29.38 5.15
C THR A 84 -9.47 28.80 3.91
N GLY A 85 -8.97 27.66 3.39
CA GLY A 85 -9.56 27.05 2.20
C GLY A 85 -8.87 25.80 1.63
N GLY A 86 -8.15 25.03 2.45
CA GLY A 86 -7.60 23.73 2.06
C GLY A 86 -8.58 22.57 2.35
N PRO A 87 -8.56 21.48 1.57
CA PRO A 87 -9.29 20.26 1.90
C PRO A 87 -8.80 19.67 3.24
N ARG A 88 -9.73 19.23 4.10
CA ARG A 88 -9.41 18.61 5.39
C ARG A 88 -9.42 17.10 5.22
N MET A 89 -8.44 16.40 5.78
CA MET A 89 -8.44 14.94 5.75
C MET A 89 -9.26 14.39 6.91
N ALA A 90 -10.13 13.42 6.62
CA ALA A 90 -10.81 12.65 7.66
C ALA A 90 -9.84 11.65 8.30
N ASP A 91 -10.09 11.32 9.55
CA ASP A 91 -9.30 10.38 10.33
C ASP A 91 -10.17 9.28 10.95
N ASP A 92 -9.52 8.25 11.50
CA ASP A 92 -10.21 7.08 12.07
C ASP A 92 -10.76 7.32 13.49
N VAL A 93 -10.30 8.37 14.16
CA VAL A 93 -10.68 8.71 15.54
C VAL A 93 -12.02 9.46 15.54
N HIS A 94 -12.10 10.52 14.74
CA HIS A 94 -13.28 11.38 14.63
C HIS A 94 -14.28 10.86 13.58
N ARG A 95 -13.81 10.07 12.59
CA ARG A 95 -14.65 9.41 11.58
C ARG A 95 -15.55 10.37 10.80
N GLN A 96 -15.02 11.56 10.48
CA GLN A 96 -15.77 12.61 9.79
C GLN A 96 -16.42 12.08 8.51
N ILE A 97 -15.66 11.28 7.75
CA ILE A 97 -16.19 10.43 6.68
C ILE A 97 -15.24 9.26 6.41
N LYS A 98 -15.75 8.03 6.36
CA LYS A 98 -14.99 6.82 6.01
C LYS A 98 -15.85 5.90 5.16
N GLY A 99 -15.23 5.13 4.26
CA GLY A 99 -15.99 4.17 3.46
C GLY A 99 -15.15 3.08 2.82
N PHE A 100 -15.83 2.08 2.27
CA PHE A 100 -15.26 0.99 1.49
C PHE A 100 -16.26 0.50 0.43
N THR A 101 -15.81 -0.40 -0.45
CA THR A 101 -16.67 -1.06 -1.45
C THR A 101 -16.82 -2.56 -1.19
N SER A 102 -17.96 -3.14 -1.57
CA SER A 102 -18.26 -4.56 -1.27
C SER A 102 -17.41 -5.56 -2.06
N THR A 103 -17.00 -5.25 -3.29
CA THR A 103 -16.18 -6.17 -4.13
C THR A 103 -14.78 -5.62 -4.42
N GLY A 104 -14.57 -4.30 -4.35
CA GLY A 104 -13.31 -3.65 -4.74
C GLY A 104 -13.13 -3.50 -6.25
N ALA A 105 -13.88 -4.24 -7.06
CA ALA A 105 -13.80 -4.20 -8.52
C ALA A 105 -15.14 -4.48 -9.21
N ALA A 106 -15.28 -3.96 -10.43
CA ALA A 106 -16.42 -4.16 -11.32
C ALA A 106 -16.00 -4.07 -12.79
N ALA A 107 -16.76 -4.70 -13.68
CA ALA A 107 -16.63 -4.51 -15.11
C ALA A 107 -17.47 -3.34 -15.64
N PRO A 108 -17.12 -2.77 -16.82
CA PRO A 108 -18.01 -1.87 -17.53
C PRO A 108 -19.39 -2.52 -17.75
N GLY A 109 -20.45 -1.83 -17.33
CA GLY A 109 -21.83 -2.35 -17.31
C GLY A 109 -22.28 -2.98 -15.99
N GLU A 110 -21.37 -3.21 -15.04
CA GLU A 110 -21.68 -3.66 -13.68
C GLU A 110 -21.83 -2.47 -12.71
N ALA A 111 -21.86 -2.74 -11.41
CA ALA A 111 -22.01 -1.71 -10.38
C ALA A 111 -21.02 -1.88 -9.23
N ILE A 112 -20.63 -0.75 -8.63
CA ILE A 112 -19.85 -0.68 -7.39
C ILE A 112 -20.75 -0.15 -6.27
N ASP A 113 -20.78 -0.89 -5.17
CA ASP A 113 -21.52 -0.56 -3.96
C ASP A 113 -20.61 0.07 -2.92
N PHE A 114 -20.98 1.26 -2.45
CA PHE A 114 -20.26 2.03 -1.45
C PHE A 114 -20.99 1.99 -0.11
N HIS A 115 -20.24 1.65 0.94
CA HIS A 115 -20.68 1.69 2.34
C HIS A 115 -19.91 2.80 3.05
N ILE A 116 -20.61 3.86 3.46
CA ILE A 116 -20.01 5.10 3.95
C ILE A 116 -20.63 5.47 5.30
N THR A 117 -19.78 5.82 6.26
CA THR A 117 -20.16 6.43 7.53
C THR A 117 -19.73 7.90 7.55
N VAL A 118 -20.56 8.74 8.17
CA VAL A 118 -20.33 10.19 8.29
C VAL A 118 -20.72 10.63 9.70
N ASP A 119 -19.76 11.14 10.48
CA ASP A 119 -19.94 11.52 11.88
C ASP A 119 -19.36 12.93 12.14
N PRO A 120 -20.19 13.95 12.44
CA PRO A 120 -21.64 13.90 12.62
C PRO A 120 -22.41 13.74 11.29
N PRO A 121 -23.66 13.22 11.31
CA PRO A 121 -24.47 13.08 10.10
C PRO A 121 -24.61 14.39 9.32
N GLN A 122 -24.20 14.36 8.06
CA GLN A 122 -24.29 15.51 7.16
C GLN A 122 -24.27 15.06 5.71
N GLN A 123 -24.59 15.97 4.79
CA GLN A 123 -24.48 15.66 3.37
C GLN A 123 -23.02 15.51 2.92
N PHE A 124 -22.80 14.69 1.90
CA PHE A 124 -21.51 14.53 1.25
C PHE A 124 -21.69 14.30 -0.25
N SER A 125 -20.59 14.36 -1.00
CA SER A 125 -20.51 13.96 -2.41
C SER A 125 -19.37 12.98 -2.62
N VAL A 126 -19.45 12.22 -3.70
CA VAL A 126 -18.40 11.31 -4.16
C VAL A 126 -17.92 11.76 -5.53
N ASP A 127 -16.67 12.19 -5.61
CA ASP A 127 -16.00 12.44 -6.89
C ASP A 127 -15.22 11.19 -7.31
N ILE A 128 -15.50 10.67 -8.51
CA ILE A 128 -14.79 9.52 -9.05
C ILE A 128 -13.67 9.99 -9.96
N TYR A 129 -12.45 9.52 -9.69
CA TYR A 129 -11.27 9.77 -10.51
C TYR A 129 -10.74 8.47 -11.09
N ARG A 130 -10.41 8.46 -12.38
CA ARG A 130 -9.59 7.39 -12.98
C ARG A 130 -8.13 7.81 -12.87
N ILE A 131 -7.28 6.94 -12.32
CA ILE A 131 -5.83 7.13 -12.25
C ILE A 131 -5.21 6.91 -13.63
N GLY A 132 -4.20 7.71 -14.00
CA GLY A 132 -3.61 7.66 -15.34
C GLY A 132 -2.72 8.85 -15.63
N HIS A 133 -2.08 8.94 -16.80
CA HIS A 133 -1.12 10.02 -17.07
C HIS A 133 -1.77 11.42 -17.18
N TYR A 134 -2.82 11.55 -18.01
CA TYR A 134 -3.57 12.80 -18.26
C TYR A 134 -2.71 14.06 -18.41
N GLY A 135 -1.71 14.02 -19.32
CA GLY A 135 -0.85 15.18 -19.57
C GLY A 135 0.04 15.58 -18.39
N GLY A 136 0.26 14.68 -17.43
CA GLY A 136 1.00 14.94 -16.21
C GLY A 136 0.11 15.21 -15.00
N ASP A 137 -1.21 15.37 -15.20
CA ASP A 137 -2.14 15.55 -14.09
C ASP A 137 -2.11 14.31 -13.23
N GLY A 138 -2.30 13.08 -13.72
CA GLY A 138 -2.17 11.85 -12.90
C GLY A 138 -3.48 11.21 -12.46
N ALA A 139 -4.58 11.94 -12.59
CA ALA A 139 -5.92 11.39 -12.62
C ALA A 139 -6.83 12.35 -13.39
N SER A 140 -7.96 11.83 -13.87
CA SER A 140 -9.03 12.64 -14.43
C SER A 140 -10.32 12.35 -13.69
N LYS A 141 -11.04 13.42 -13.36
CA LYS A 141 -12.36 13.32 -12.74
C LYS A 141 -13.36 12.85 -13.80
N ILE A 142 -14.03 11.74 -13.50
CA ILE A 142 -14.99 11.09 -14.40
C ILE A 142 -16.42 11.55 -14.11
N ILE A 143 -16.81 11.58 -12.85
CA ILE A 143 -18.17 11.94 -12.44
C ILE A 143 -18.19 12.43 -10.98
N THR A 144 -19.22 13.19 -10.64
CA THR A 144 -19.62 13.50 -9.26
C THR A 144 -20.98 12.86 -8.99
N SER A 145 -21.12 12.21 -7.83
CA SER A 145 -22.42 11.75 -7.35
C SER A 145 -23.38 12.92 -7.14
N PRO A 146 -24.70 12.67 -7.04
CA PRO A 146 -25.61 13.60 -6.37
C PRO A 146 -25.13 13.90 -4.94
N ARG A 147 -25.68 14.94 -4.30
CA ARG A 147 -25.49 15.09 -2.84
C ARG A 147 -26.20 13.94 -2.13
N LEU A 148 -25.45 13.21 -1.32
CA LEU A 148 -25.92 12.05 -0.56
C LEU A 148 -26.08 12.45 0.90
N SER A 149 -27.10 11.91 1.56
CA SER A 149 -27.28 12.08 3.00
C SER A 149 -26.37 11.09 3.75
N GLY A 150 -25.38 11.60 4.47
CA GLY A 150 -24.52 10.80 5.34
C GLY A 150 -25.20 10.48 6.66
N ILE A 151 -24.98 9.25 7.13
CA ILE A 151 -25.43 8.77 8.43
C ILE A 151 -24.23 8.20 9.19
N VAL A 152 -24.34 8.13 10.51
CA VAL A 152 -23.42 7.34 11.32
C VAL A 152 -23.83 5.86 11.15
N GLN A 153 -22.95 5.07 10.55
CA GLN A 153 -23.12 3.62 10.47
C GLN A 153 -22.85 2.99 11.85
N PRO A 154 -23.32 1.75 12.11
CA PRO A 154 -23.01 1.08 13.36
C PRO A 154 -21.48 0.89 13.52
N PRO A 155 -20.96 0.84 14.77
CA PRO A 155 -19.53 0.69 14.99
C PRO A 155 -19.00 -0.62 14.36
N PRO A 156 -17.73 -0.67 13.95
CA PRO A 156 -17.12 -1.90 13.44
C PRO A 156 -17.31 -3.07 14.41
N LEU A 157 -17.59 -4.26 13.87
CA LEU A 157 -17.61 -5.48 14.66
C LEU A 157 -16.19 -6.02 14.79
N THR A 158 -15.87 -6.52 15.98
CA THR A 158 -14.60 -7.19 16.27
C THR A 158 -14.87 -8.62 16.73
N ALA A 159 -14.20 -9.57 16.11
CA ALA A 159 -14.12 -10.96 16.57
C ALA A 159 -12.64 -11.31 16.72
N ASP A 160 -12.20 -11.54 17.95
CA ASP A 160 -10.80 -11.47 18.35
C ASP A 160 -10.19 -10.11 17.96
N ARG A 161 -9.30 -10.09 16.95
CA ARG A 161 -8.71 -8.88 16.34
C ARG A 161 -9.19 -8.66 14.90
N THR A 162 -10.14 -9.47 14.41
CA THR A 162 -10.68 -9.30 13.06
C THR A 162 -11.73 -8.20 13.08
N VAL A 163 -11.40 -7.04 12.50
CA VAL A 163 -12.32 -5.90 12.38
C VAL A 163 -13.12 -6.01 11.08
N SER A 164 -14.45 -5.83 11.14
CA SER A 164 -15.33 -5.85 9.96
C SER A 164 -16.50 -4.87 10.06
N CYS A 165 -16.82 -4.24 8.93
CA CYS A 165 -17.91 -3.30 8.72
C CYS A 165 -18.95 -3.85 7.71
N HIS A 166 -18.95 -5.16 7.44
CA HIS A 166 -19.84 -5.81 6.45
C HIS A 166 -21.34 -5.56 6.67
N HIS A 167 -21.74 -5.15 7.86
CA HIS A 167 -23.12 -4.87 8.24
C HIS A 167 -23.53 -3.40 8.02
N TRP A 168 -22.62 -2.54 7.53
CA TRP A 168 -22.95 -1.17 7.15
C TRP A 168 -23.97 -1.16 6.02
N TRP A 169 -24.97 -0.28 6.10
CA TRP A 169 -25.96 -0.13 5.04
C TRP A 169 -25.33 0.46 3.78
N LEU A 170 -25.83 0.05 2.61
CA LEU A 170 -25.46 0.62 1.33
C LEU A 170 -25.77 2.12 1.33
N SER A 171 -24.75 2.95 1.08
CA SER A 171 -24.88 4.41 1.02
C SER A 171 -25.13 4.89 -0.41
N TRP A 172 -24.43 4.28 -1.38
CA TRP A 172 -24.56 4.65 -2.79
C TRP A 172 -24.13 3.49 -3.70
N ARG A 173 -24.86 3.31 -4.80
CA ARG A 173 -24.50 2.39 -5.88
C ARG A 173 -24.14 3.19 -7.12
N LEU A 174 -22.91 3.03 -7.59
CA LEU A 174 -22.44 3.57 -8.85
C LEU A 174 -22.63 2.51 -9.94
N GLN A 175 -23.51 2.78 -10.90
CA GLN A 175 -23.54 2.02 -12.14
C GLN A 175 -22.32 2.41 -12.97
N ILE A 176 -21.48 1.46 -13.36
CA ILE A 176 -20.32 1.67 -14.22
C ILE A 176 -20.84 1.66 -15.67
N PRO A 177 -20.87 2.80 -16.37
CA PRO A 177 -21.28 2.83 -17.77
C PRO A 177 -20.38 1.93 -18.62
N SER A 178 -20.95 1.29 -19.64
CA SER A 178 -20.23 0.35 -20.51
C SER A 178 -19.09 0.98 -21.33
N PHE A 179 -19.04 2.31 -21.41
CA PHE A 179 -17.98 3.07 -22.10
C PHE A 179 -16.86 3.54 -21.17
N TRP A 180 -16.92 3.24 -19.86
CA TRP A 180 -15.82 3.58 -18.96
C TRP A 180 -14.58 2.77 -19.31
N ASN A 181 -13.45 3.47 -19.35
CA ASN A 181 -12.16 2.83 -19.56
C ASN A 181 -11.80 1.94 -18.37
N VAL A 182 -11.18 0.80 -18.63
CA VAL A 182 -10.54 0.02 -17.55
C VAL A 182 -9.42 0.84 -16.89
N GLY A 183 -9.15 0.55 -15.62
CA GLY A 183 -8.15 1.27 -14.84
C GLY A 183 -8.29 1.10 -13.34
N ALA A 184 -7.31 1.64 -12.62
CA ALA A 184 -7.44 1.94 -11.20
C ALA A 184 -8.24 3.25 -11.02
N TYR A 185 -9.17 3.24 -10.08
CA TYR A 185 -10.03 4.37 -9.75
C TYR A 185 -9.95 4.70 -8.27
N VAL A 186 -10.23 5.95 -7.94
CA VAL A 186 -10.38 6.41 -6.56
C VAL A 186 -11.66 7.22 -6.45
N ALA A 187 -12.51 6.83 -5.51
CA ALA A 187 -13.62 7.66 -5.06
C ALA A 187 -13.13 8.60 -3.94
N VAL A 188 -13.26 9.90 -4.16
CA VAL A 188 -13.00 10.94 -3.16
C VAL A 188 -14.32 11.32 -2.51
N LEU A 189 -14.50 10.89 -1.27
CA LEU A 189 -15.65 11.24 -0.44
C LEU A 189 -15.40 12.66 0.12
N THR A 190 -16.38 13.56 0.07
CA THR A 190 -16.23 14.92 0.61
C THR A 190 -17.51 15.36 1.31
N THR A 191 -17.43 15.64 2.62
CA THR A 191 -18.53 16.22 3.40
C THR A 191 -18.71 17.70 3.09
N VAL A 192 -19.87 18.27 3.44
CA VAL A 192 -20.15 19.70 3.21
C VAL A 192 -19.24 20.65 3.98
N ASP A 193 -18.71 20.23 5.13
CA ASP A 193 -17.71 20.94 5.92
C ASP A 193 -16.24 20.71 5.46
N GLY A 194 -16.05 19.93 4.39
CA GLY A 194 -14.80 19.82 3.65
C GLY A 194 -13.86 18.70 4.08
N TYR A 195 -14.29 17.77 4.93
CA TYR A 195 -13.52 16.55 5.25
C TYR A 195 -13.56 15.55 4.10
N ARG A 196 -12.40 14.91 3.85
CA ARG A 196 -12.19 13.97 2.75
C ARG A 196 -11.66 12.63 3.20
N SER A 197 -12.16 11.58 2.55
CA SER A 197 -11.61 10.22 2.63
C SER A 197 -11.67 9.57 1.25
N HIS A 198 -10.90 8.51 1.06
CA HIS A 198 -10.70 7.87 -0.22
C HIS A 198 -11.17 6.42 -0.17
N VAL A 199 -11.61 5.93 -1.33
CA VAL A 199 -11.94 4.52 -1.53
C VAL A 199 -11.39 4.10 -2.89
N PRO A 200 -10.27 3.35 -2.95
CA PRO A 200 -9.79 2.80 -4.21
C PRO A 200 -10.72 1.68 -4.68
N PHE A 201 -10.86 1.54 -5.99
CA PHE A 201 -11.51 0.40 -6.64
C PHE A 201 -11.00 0.24 -8.06
N THR A 202 -11.24 -0.92 -8.66
CA THR A 202 -10.75 -1.25 -10.01
C THR A 202 -11.92 -1.39 -10.98
N VAL A 203 -11.83 -0.73 -12.13
CA VAL A 203 -12.70 -1.05 -13.27
C VAL A 203 -11.89 -1.93 -14.21
N ARG A 204 -12.32 -3.16 -14.40
CA ARG A 204 -11.55 -4.17 -15.14
C ARG A 204 -12.46 -5.00 -16.02
N ASP A 205 -11.92 -5.54 -17.09
CA ASP A 205 -12.64 -6.43 -17.98
C ASP A 205 -11.80 -7.67 -18.28
N SER A 206 -12.26 -8.42 -19.28
CA SER A 206 -11.55 -9.53 -19.84
C SER A 206 -11.26 -9.24 -21.31
N ARG A 207 -10.74 -8.06 -21.68
CA ARG A 207 -10.19 -7.86 -23.03
C ARG A 207 -8.73 -8.35 -23.07
N PRO A 208 -8.22 -8.85 -24.21
CA PRO A 208 -6.79 -9.05 -24.36
C PRO A 208 -6.08 -7.68 -24.31
N ALA A 209 -4.89 -7.65 -23.75
CA ALA A 209 -4.01 -6.48 -23.74
C ALA A 209 -2.56 -6.95 -23.79
N ASP A 210 -1.63 -6.08 -24.14
CA ASP A 210 -0.20 -6.44 -24.10
C ASP A 210 0.25 -6.75 -22.67
N LEU A 211 -0.18 -5.93 -21.69
CA LEU A 211 0.21 -6.08 -20.29
C LEU A 211 -1.00 -6.13 -19.37
N LEU A 212 -0.96 -7.02 -18.38
CA LEU A 212 -1.89 -7.01 -17.23
C LEU A 212 -1.19 -6.45 -16.00
N LEU A 213 -1.69 -5.33 -15.49
CA LEU A 213 -1.27 -4.78 -14.21
C LEU A 213 -2.04 -5.43 -13.06
N LEU A 214 -1.33 -6.02 -12.11
CA LEU A 214 -1.91 -6.66 -10.92
C LEU A 214 -1.76 -5.74 -9.71
N LEU A 215 -2.88 -5.23 -9.21
CA LEU A 215 -2.91 -4.40 -8.01
C LEU A 215 -2.85 -5.29 -6.76
N PRO A 216 -1.90 -5.06 -5.83
CA PRO A 216 -1.63 -5.97 -4.71
C PRO A 216 -2.62 -5.77 -3.55
N ASP A 217 -3.92 -5.86 -3.83
CA ASP A 217 -4.99 -5.58 -2.87
C ASP A 217 -5.02 -6.52 -1.66
N VAL A 218 -4.51 -7.76 -1.83
CA VAL A 218 -4.26 -8.71 -0.74
C VAL A 218 -3.20 -8.17 0.23
N THR A 219 -2.06 -7.70 -0.30
CA THR A 219 -0.99 -7.11 0.52
C THR A 219 -1.44 -5.79 1.16
N TRP A 220 -2.13 -4.94 0.41
CA TRP A 220 -2.76 -3.73 0.96
C TRP A 220 -3.66 -4.02 2.15
N GLN A 221 -4.47 -5.08 2.07
CA GLN A 221 -5.36 -5.45 3.17
C GLN A 221 -4.63 -6.09 4.35
N ALA A 222 -3.55 -6.84 4.10
CA ALA A 222 -2.69 -7.39 5.13
C ALA A 222 -2.11 -6.29 6.04
N TYR A 223 -1.75 -5.14 5.47
CA TYR A 223 -1.19 -3.99 6.19
C TYR A 223 -2.23 -3.03 6.78
N ASN A 224 -3.50 -3.14 6.38
CA ASN A 224 -4.54 -2.20 6.79
C ASN A 224 -4.83 -2.30 8.31
N LEU A 225 -4.42 -1.29 9.07
CA LEU A 225 -4.60 -1.20 10.53
C LEU A 225 -5.97 -0.64 10.95
N TYR A 226 -6.92 -0.50 10.01
CA TYR A 226 -8.19 0.16 10.29
C TYR A 226 -8.99 -0.50 11.45
N PRO A 227 -9.61 0.32 12.32
CA PRO A 227 -9.40 1.77 12.44
C PRO A 227 -8.12 2.10 13.22
N GLU A 228 -7.38 3.11 12.80
CA GLU A 228 -6.30 3.71 13.60
C GLU A 228 -6.86 4.63 14.69
N ASP A 229 -7.73 4.08 15.54
CA ASP A 229 -8.43 4.77 16.63
C ASP A 229 -7.69 4.66 17.98
N GLY A 230 -6.58 3.92 18.02
CA GLY A 230 -5.83 3.67 19.24
C GLY A 230 -6.41 2.56 20.12
N HIS A 231 -7.42 1.80 19.67
CA HIS A 231 -8.13 0.84 20.52
C HIS A 231 -8.53 -0.47 19.83
N THR A 232 -9.03 -0.41 18.60
CA THR A 232 -9.70 -1.57 17.96
C THR A 232 -9.04 -2.04 16.67
N GLY A 233 -8.24 -1.18 16.02
CA GLY A 233 -7.56 -1.49 14.77
C GLY A 233 -6.59 -2.66 14.84
N ALA A 234 -6.57 -3.45 13.77
CA ALA A 234 -5.66 -4.57 13.63
C ALA A 234 -5.38 -4.91 12.15
N SER A 235 -4.15 -5.28 11.89
CA SER A 235 -3.61 -5.80 10.63
C SER A 235 -2.89 -7.12 10.87
N LEU A 236 -2.31 -7.72 9.83
CA LEU A 236 -1.45 -8.91 9.96
C LEU A 236 -0.04 -8.60 10.53
N TYR A 237 0.20 -7.35 10.91
CA TYR A 237 1.49 -6.86 11.40
C TYR A 237 1.40 -6.12 12.73
N HIS A 238 0.30 -5.41 12.96
CA HIS A 238 0.08 -4.60 14.16
C HIS A 238 -1.34 -4.73 14.66
N ALA A 239 -1.55 -4.44 15.93
CA ALA A 239 -2.88 -4.31 16.50
C ALA A 239 -2.84 -3.45 17.76
N TRP A 240 -3.94 -2.78 18.06
CA TRP A 240 -4.10 -2.04 19.30
C TRP A 240 -4.51 -2.97 20.44
N ASP A 241 -4.07 -2.64 21.66
CA ASP A 241 -4.61 -3.22 22.88
C ASP A 241 -5.56 -2.27 23.62
N GLU A 242 -6.20 -2.78 24.68
CA GLU A 242 -7.18 -2.05 25.47
C GLU A 242 -6.56 -0.82 26.17
N GLU A 243 -5.24 -0.81 26.40
CA GLU A 243 -4.51 0.32 26.99
C GLU A 243 -4.02 1.34 25.94
N GLY A 244 -4.33 1.12 24.66
CA GLY A 244 -3.94 1.98 23.56
C GLY A 244 -2.47 1.91 23.19
N ARG A 245 -1.82 0.77 23.43
CA ARG A 245 -0.47 0.49 22.94
C ARG A 245 -0.56 -0.22 21.59
N LEU A 246 0.31 0.20 20.67
CA LEU A 246 0.48 -0.49 19.39
C LEU A 246 1.34 -1.73 19.60
N LEU A 247 0.73 -2.90 19.42
CA LEU A 247 1.42 -4.18 19.52
C LEU A 247 2.08 -4.54 18.19
N GLY A 248 3.17 -5.29 18.28
CA GLY A 248 3.91 -5.79 17.13
C GLY A 248 3.31 -7.07 16.55
N GLU A 249 4.04 -7.64 15.59
CA GLU A 249 3.64 -8.83 14.82
C GLU A 249 3.30 -10.04 15.71
N GLY A 250 3.97 -10.16 16.87
CA GLY A 250 3.74 -11.24 17.82
C GLY A 250 2.29 -11.33 18.35
N ASP A 251 1.57 -10.20 18.37
CA ASP A 251 0.19 -10.13 18.85
C ASP A 251 -0.80 -9.69 17.76
N ALA A 252 -0.34 -9.45 16.52
CA ALA A 252 -1.19 -8.98 15.44
C ALA A 252 -2.38 -9.92 15.11
N ALA A 253 -3.33 -9.43 14.30
CA ALA A 253 -4.43 -10.27 13.83
C ALA A 253 -3.90 -11.43 12.95
N THR A 254 -4.51 -12.60 13.09
CA THR A 254 -4.27 -13.74 12.18
C THR A 254 -5.15 -13.63 10.92
N THR A 255 -6.31 -12.97 11.05
CA THR A 255 -7.30 -12.81 9.99
C THR A 255 -7.74 -11.35 9.92
N VAL A 256 -7.92 -10.84 8.70
CA VAL A 256 -8.43 -9.50 8.42
C VAL A 256 -9.54 -9.56 7.36
N SER A 257 -10.51 -8.65 7.45
CA SER A 257 -11.68 -8.61 6.55
C SER A 257 -11.51 -7.54 5.48
N PHE A 258 -11.86 -7.80 4.22
CA PHE A 258 -11.93 -6.77 3.15
C PHE A 258 -13.15 -5.85 3.30
N ASP A 259 -14.17 -6.25 4.07
CA ASP A 259 -15.35 -5.43 4.35
C ASP A 259 -15.07 -4.34 5.40
N ARG A 260 -14.08 -3.47 5.15
CA ARG A 260 -13.74 -2.35 6.03
C ARG A 260 -12.99 -1.24 5.24
N PRO A 261 -13.07 0.02 5.66
CA PRO A 261 -12.25 1.09 5.11
C PRO A 261 -10.74 0.81 5.22
N TYR A 262 -9.96 1.50 4.39
CA TYR A 262 -8.53 1.67 4.66
C TYR A 262 -8.32 2.71 5.78
N ALA A 263 -7.31 2.50 6.60
CA ALA A 263 -6.95 3.39 7.69
C ALA A 263 -6.62 4.83 7.24
N GLY A 264 -6.66 5.78 8.17
CA GLY A 264 -6.30 7.18 7.94
C GLY A 264 -7.07 7.84 6.81
N ALA A 265 -6.38 8.25 5.75
CA ALA A 265 -6.98 8.92 4.59
C ALA A 265 -7.90 8.04 3.71
N GLY A 266 -7.98 6.73 3.96
CA GLY A 266 -8.73 5.79 3.12
C GLY A 266 -7.93 5.28 1.90
N LEU A 267 -6.61 5.47 1.90
CA LEU A 267 -5.73 4.93 0.87
C LEU A 267 -4.86 3.79 1.44
N PRO A 268 -4.58 2.75 0.64
CA PRO A 268 -3.69 1.68 1.05
C PRO A 268 -2.24 2.16 1.26
N LEU A 269 -1.54 1.50 2.19
CA LEU A 269 -0.09 1.60 2.26
C LEU A 269 0.53 1.08 0.95
N HIS A 270 1.61 1.70 0.47
CA HIS A 270 2.28 1.35 -0.80
C HIS A 270 1.45 1.51 -2.08
N VAL A 271 0.25 2.11 -2.05
CA VAL A 271 -0.52 2.40 -3.27
C VAL A 271 0.24 3.28 -4.27
N GLY A 272 1.22 4.04 -3.78
CA GLY A 272 2.08 4.90 -4.59
C GLY A 272 2.83 4.18 -5.69
N HIS A 273 3.33 2.96 -5.43
CA HIS A 273 4.10 2.21 -6.43
C HIS A 273 3.25 1.87 -7.67
N ALA A 274 2.00 1.47 -7.47
CA ALA A 274 1.07 1.20 -8.57
C ALA A 274 0.77 2.47 -9.36
N TYR A 275 0.54 3.60 -8.68
CA TYR A 275 0.29 4.86 -9.35
C TYR A 275 1.48 5.35 -10.19
N ASP A 276 2.71 5.27 -9.65
CA ASP A 276 3.91 5.72 -10.35
C ASP A 276 4.09 4.92 -11.66
N PHE A 277 3.90 3.59 -11.58
CA PHE A 277 3.91 2.73 -12.75
C PHE A 277 2.77 3.07 -13.73
N ILE A 278 1.53 3.26 -13.27
CA ILE A 278 0.38 3.56 -14.14
C ILE A 278 0.62 4.85 -14.94
N ARG A 279 1.06 5.92 -14.27
CA ARG A 279 1.33 7.19 -14.95
C ARG A 279 2.44 7.08 -15.96
N TRP A 280 3.53 6.42 -15.59
CA TRP A 280 4.64 6.20 -16.50
C TRP A 280 4.20 5.35 -17.70
N ALA A 281 3.56 4.22 -17.47
CA ALA A 281 3.18 3.30 -18.54
C ALA A 281 2.15 3.92 -19.50
N GLU A 282 1.14 4.64 -18.99
CA GLU A 282 0.18 5.35 -19.84
C GLU A 282 0.82 6.53 -20.59
N ARG A 283 1.79 7.23 -19.99
CA ARG A 283 2.57 8.29 -20.67
C ARG A 283 3.30 7.76 -21.90
N TYR A 284 3.83 6.54 -21.80
CA TYR A 284 4.53 5.86 -22.89
C TYR A 284 3.60 5.08 -23.83
N GLY A 285 2.29 5.06 -23.56
CA GLY A 285 1.28 4.49 -24.45
C GLY A 285 1.15 2.97 -24.41
N TYR A 286 1.58 2.30 -23.33
CA TYR A 286 1.39 0.86 -23.20
C TYR A 286 -0.09 0.49 -23.07
N ASP A 287 -0.50 -0.61 -23.72
CA ASP A 287 -1.85 -1.16 -23.57
C ASP A 287 -1.97 -1.98 -22.28
N LEU A 288 -2.64 -1.38 -21.28
CA LEU A 288 -2.82 -1.96 -19.96
C LEU A 288 -4.24 -2.50 -19.74
N ALA A 289 -4.32 -3.77 -19.39
CA ALA A 289 -5.43 -4.32 -18.60
C ALA A 289 -5.12 -4.21 -17.10
N TYR A 290 -6.15 -4.32 -16.27
CA TYR A 290 -6.05 -4.18 -14.81
C TYR A 290 -6.77 -5.35 -14.14
N ALA A 291 -6.19 -5.85 -13.05
CA ALA A 291 -6.86 -6.80 -12.18
C ALA A 291 -6.34 -6.64 -10.74
N ASP A 292 -7.11 -7.10 -9.77
CA ASP A 292 -6.68 -7.18 -8.39
C ASP A 292 -6.00 -8.54 -8.13
N ALA A 293 -5.12 -8.63 -7.12
CA ALA A 293 -4.52 -9.89 -6.71
C ALA A 293 -5.58 -10.95 -6.31
N ARG A 294 -6.73 -10.53 -5.78
CA ARG A 294 -7.89 -11.41 -5.57
C ARG A 294 -8.48 -12.01 -6.85
N ASP A 295 -8.34 -11.37 -8.02
CA ASP A 295 -8.78 -11.95 -9.29
C ASP A 295 -7.87 -13.07 -9.77
N LEU A 296 -6.58 -12.93 -9.48
CA LEU A 296 -5.58 -13.98 -9.68
C LEU A 296 -5.84 -15.15 -8.74
N HIS A 297 -6.23 -14.89 -7.49
CA HIS A 297 -6.68 -15.93 -6.56
C HIS A 297 -7.91 -16.67 -7.07
N ALA A 298 -8.94 -15.93 -7.47
CA ALA A 298 -10.24 -16.46 -7.87
C ALA A 298 -10.22 -17.16 -9.25
N GLY A 299 -9.09 -17.17 -9.95
CA GLY A 299 -8.96 -17.77 -11.29
C GLY A 299 -9.77 -17.04 -12.36
N ARG A 300 -10.04 -15.74 -12.17
CA ARG A 300 -10.78 -14.91 -13.14
C ARG A 300 -9.91 -14.46 -14.31
N ILE A 301 -8.59 -14.61 -14.16
CA ILE A 301 -7.59 -14.18 -15.13
C ILE A 301 -7.17 -15.40 -15.96
N ASP A 302 -7.35 -15.30 -17.27
CA ASP A 302 -6.62 -16.14 -18.22
C ASP A 302 -5.30 -15.43 -18.57
N PRO A 303 -4.16 -15.88 -18.02
CA PRO A 303 -2.89 -15.18 -18.20
C PRO A 303 -2.37 -15.25 -19.65
N THR A 304 -2.83 -16.22 -20.45
CA THR A 304 -2.36 -16.43 -21.83
C THR A 304 -2.80 -15.32 -22.79
N ARG A 305 -3.70 -14.45 -22.33
CA ARG A 305 -4.24 -13.31 -23.07
C ARG A 305 -3.36 -12.06 -23.01
N TYR A 306 -2.27 -12.14 -22.26
CA TYR A 306 -1.33 -11.05 -22.04
C TYR A 306 0.07 -11.48 -22.44
N ARG A 307 0.86 -10.53 -22.93
CA ARG A 307 2.29 -10.76 -23.20
C ARG A 307 3.12 -10.68 -21.92
N GLY A 308 2.68 -9.86 -20.96
CA GLY A 308 3.31 -9.77 -19.64
C GLY A 308 2.34 -9.49 -18.49
N LEU A 309 2.63 -10.05 -17.32
CA LEU A 309 2.03 -9.68 -16.03
C LEU A 309 2.98 -8.74 -15.28
N VAL A 310 2.47 -7.60 -14.80
CA VAL A 310 3.25 -6.60 -14.08
C VAL A 310 2.76 -6.49 -12.64
N PHE A 311 3.70 -6.64 -11.71
CA PHE A 311 3.52 -6.46 -10.27
C PHE A 311 4.25 -5.17 -9.87
N PRO A 312 3.52 -4.05 -9.72
CA PRO A 312 4.12 -2.72 -9.75
C PRO A 312 4.70 -2.28 -8.41
N GLY A 313 4.54 -3.06 -7.33
CA GLY A 313 4.90 -2.61 -5.99
C GLY A 313 4.99 -3.77 -5.01
N HIS A 314 4.99 -3.44 -3.73
CA HIS A 314 5.12 -4.42 -2.66
C HIS A 314 3.95 -5.40 -2.66
N ASP A 315 4.24 -6.66 -2.98
CA ASP A 315 3.25 -7.73 -3.11
C ASP A 315 3.66 -8.98 -2.30
N GLU A 316 3.65 -8.83 -0.98
CA GLU A 316 4.24 -9.76 -0.01
C GLU A 316 3.36 -10.99 0.28
N TYR A 317 2.04 -10.85 0.26
CA TYR A 317 1.09 -11.88 0.72
C TYR A 317 0.41 -12.59 -0.45
N TRP A 318 0.70 -13.88 -0.61
CA TRP A 318 0.29 -14.66 -1.77
C TRP A 318 -0.42 -15.94 -1.40
N SER A 319 -1.55 -16.20 -2.05
CA SER A 319 -2.25 -17.48 -1.93
C SER A 319 -1.71 -18.51 -2.93
N THR A 320 -1.96 -19.80 -2.66
CA THR A 320 -1.57 -20.87 -3.59
C THR A 320 -2.14 -20.72 -4.99
N PRO A 321 -3.43 -20.37 -5.19
CA PRO A 321 -3.96 -20.12 -6.51
C PRO A 321 -3.28 -18.97 -7.25
N MET A 322 -2.87 -17.91 -6.54
CA MET A 322 -2.15 -16.77 -7.15
C MET A 322 -0.81 -17.21 -7.73
N ARG A 323 0.00 -17.91 -6.93
CA ARG A 323 1.29 -18.45 -7.36
C ARG A 323 1.12 -19.39 -8.54
N ARG A 324 0.19 -20.35 -8.45
CA ARG A 324 -0.06 -21.33 -9.50
C ARG A 324 -0.44 -20.67 -10.82
N THR A 325 -1.33 -19.67 -10.80
CA THR A 325 -1.74 -18.95 -12.02
C THR A 325 -0.56 -18.20 -12.64
N THR A 326 0.32 -17.64 -11.83
CA THR A 326 1.54 -16.96 -12.28
C THR A 326 2.58 -17.93 -12.87
N GLU A 327 2.73 -19.11 -12.29
CA GLU A 327 3.58 -20.17 -12.84
C GLU A 327 3.05 -20.67 -14.18
N VAL A 328 1.74 -20.88 -14.29
CA VAL A 328 1.06 -21.24 -15.55
C VAL A 328 1.27 -20.15 -16.61
N ALA A 329 1.20 -18.87 -16.23
CA ALA A 329 1.48 -17.75 -17.13
C ALA A 329 2.89 -17.87 -17.74
N ARG A 330 3.90 -18.05 -16.89
CA ARG A 330 5.29 -18.27 -17.32
C ARG A 330 5.39 -19.48 -18.24
N GLU A 331 4.81 -20.61 -17.88
CA GLU A 331 4.85 -21.85 -18.67
C GLU A 331 4.22 -21.71 -20.06
N HIS A 332 3.23 -20.83 -20.22
CA HIS A 332 2.55 -20.56 -21.50
C HIS A 332 3.14 -19.36 -22.26
N GLY A 333 4.30 -18.86 -21.84
CA GLY A 333 5.04 -17.83 -22.56
C GLY A 333 4.67 -16.40 -22.20
N THR A 334 3.81 -16.16 -21.20
CA THR A 334 3.52 -14.83 -20.65
C THR A 334 4.66 -14.41 -19.72
N SER A 335 5.25 -13.25 -19.99
CA SER A 335 6.37 -12.71 -19.22
C SER A 335 5.93 -12.20 -17.85
N LEU A 336 6.83 -12.18 -16.86
CA LEU A 336 6.55 -11.71 -15.50
C LEU A 336 7.49 -10.56 -15.15
N VAL A 337 6.94 -9.48 -14.61
CA VAL A 337 7.70 -8.26 -14.27
C VAL A 337 7.39 -7.85 -12.84
N PHE A 338 8.34 -8.07 -11.93
CA PHE A 338 8.26 -7.69 -10.53
C PHE A 338 9.07 -6.42 -10.30
N LEU A 339 8.41 -5.31 -9.94
CA LEU A 339 9.02 -4.00 -9.75
C LEU A 339 9.25 -3.64 -8.27
N SER A 340 9.32 -4.66 -7.41
CA SER A 340 9.55 -4.52 -5.98
C SER A 340 10.50 -5.61 -5.45
N ALA A 341 10.78 -5.55 -4.14
CA ALA A 341 11.34 -6.64 -3.35
C ALA A 341 10.25 -7.32 -2.51
N ASN A 342 10.62 -8.40 -1.82
CA ASN A 342 9.81 -9.12 -0.84
C ASN A 342 8.46 -9.56 -1.40
N THR A 343 8.45 -9.96 -2.67
CA THR A 343 7.26 -10.50 -3.32
C THR A 343 7.11 -11.98 -2.98
N MET A 344 5.88 -12.44 -2.75
CA MET A 344 5.57 -13.84 -2.45
C MET A 344 6.28 -14.37 -1.18
N TYR A 345 6.36 -13.57 -0.13
CA TYR A 345 7.04 -13.97 1.10
C TYR A 345 6.15 -14.81 2.01
N TRP A 346 4.93 -14.33 2.27
CA TRP A 346 3.95 -15.01 3.12
C TRP A 346 2.91 -15.77 2.29
N GLN A 347 2.65 -17.01 2.66
CA GLN A 347 1.51 -17.76 2.18
C GLN A 347 0.25 -17.36 2.97
N VAL A 348 -0.84 -17.12 2.23
CA VAL A 348 -2.14 -16.74 2.80
C VAL A 348 -3.30 -17.57 2.24
N GLU A 349 -4.39 -17.57 2.99
CA GLU A 349 -5.67 -18.16 2.61
C GLU A 349 -6.72 -17.04 2.48
N LEU A 350 -7.58 -17.16 1.46
CA LEU A 350 -8.73 -16.28 1.28
C LEU A 350 -10.00 -17.11 1.51
N GLY A 351 -10.87 -16.60 2.38
CA GLY A 351 -12.11 -17.26 2.80
C GLY A 351 -13.33 -16.36 2.61
N PRO A 352 -14.55 -16.93 2.71
CA PRO A 352 -15.78 -16.16 2.56
C PRO A 352 -16.04 -15.26 3.78
N SER A 353 -16.76 -14.17 3.55
CA SER A 353 -17.37 -13.34 4.61
C SER A 353 -18.42 -14.14 5.40
N PRO A 354 -18.86 -13.65 6.58
CA PRO A 354 -19.97 -14.25 7.32
C PRO A 354 -21.27 -14.39 6.52
N SER A 355 -21.49 -13.56 5.50
CA SER A 355 -22.64 -13.62 4.60
C SER A 355 -22.44 -14.55 3.40
N GLY A 356 -21.29 -15.22 3.29
CA GLY A 356 -20.99 -16.21 2.25
C GLY A 356 -20.36 -15.65 0.97
N VAL A 357 -20.10 -14.34 0.88
CA VAL A 357 -19.38 -13.76 -0.26
C VAL A 357 -17.92 -14.25 -0.24
N PRO A 358 -17.40 -14.89 -1.30
CA PRO A 358 -16.04 -15.44 -1.32
C PRO A 358 -14.97 -14.35 -1.25
N ASP A 359 -13.75 -14.74 -0.87
CA ASP A 359 -12.54 -13.91 -0.92
C ASP A 359 -12.63 -12.59 -0.12
N ARG A 360 -13.33 -12.62 1.03
CA ARG A 360 -13.52 -11.45 1.92
C ARG A 360 -12.78 -11.53 3.24
N LEU A 361 -12.29 -12.71 3.65
CA LEU A 361 -11.43 -12.88 4.80
C LEU A 361 -10.04 -13.30 4.33
N LEU A 362 -9.01 -12.57 4.77
CA LEU A 362 -7.60 -12.85 4.51
C LEU A 362 -6.97 -13.39 5.78
N THR A 363 -6.45 -14.62 5.73
CA THR A 363 -5.83 -15.29 6.86
C THR A 363 -4.37 -15.59 6.57
N CYS A 364 -3.47 -15.19 7.48
CA CYS A 364 -2.06 -15.56 7.43
C CYS A 364 -1.65 -16.17 8.76
N HIS A 365 -1.33 -17.46 8.75
CA HIS A 365 -0.94 -18.16 9.96
C HIS A 365 0.57 -18.06 10.23
N LYS A 366 1.08 -16.83 10.38
CA LYS A 366 2.47 -16.59 10.82
C LYS A 366 2.81 -17.35 12.10
N ARG A 367 1.77 -17.66 12.89
CA ARG A 367 1.79 -18.41 14.14
C ARG A 367 1.04 -19.73 13.97
N ARG A 368 1.62 -20.74 13.31
CA ARG A 368 1.26 -22.12 13.65
C ARG A 368 2.24 -22.62 14.72
N ALA A 369 1.86 -23.67 15.45
CA ALA A 369 2.67 -24.31 16.51
C ALA A 369 4.15 -24.46 16.12
N PRO A 370 5.10 -24.60 17.07
CA PRO A 370 6.53 -24.71 16.77
C PRO A 370 6.80 -25.64 15.58
N GLY A 371 7.39 -25.10 14.50
CA GLY A 371 7.71 -25.84 13.28
C GLY A 371 6.73 -25.72 12.11
N LYS A 372 5.70 -24.86 12.18
CA LYS A 372 4.83 -24.56 11.03
C LYS A 372 4.90 -23.06 10.68
N SER A 373 5.61 -22.77 9.62
CA SER A 373 5.81 -21.42 9.10
C SER A 373 4.71 -21.01 8.14
N ALA A 374 4.53 -19.71 7.95
CA ALA A 374 3.76 -19.14 6.84
C ALA A 374 4.66 -18.70 5.67
N LEU A 375 5.98 -18.88 5.76
CA LEU A 375 6.90 -18.51 4.70
C LEU A 375 6.78 -19.47 3.52
N TRP A 376 6.66 -18.93 2.31
CA TRP A 376 6.60 -19.73 1.08
C TRP A 376 7.78 -20.69 0.96
N ARG A 377 8.99 -20.21 1.27
CA ARG A 377 10.23 -20.99 1.23
C ARG A 377 10.32 -22.14 2.25
N GLU A 378 9.45 -22.17 3.25
CA GLU A 378 9.43 -23.20 4.29
C GLU A 378 8.24 -24.16 4.13
N ILE A 379 7.12 -23.68 3.55
CA ILE A 379 5.93 -24.52 3.28
C ILE A 379 6.04 -25.24 1.94
N ASP A 380 6.57 -24.58 0.92
CA ASP A 380 6.65 -25.07 -0.45
C ASP A 380 7.95 -24.54 -1.09
N ARG A 381 7.92 -24.17 -2.37
CA ARG A 381 9.08 -23.71 -3.12
C ARG A 381 9.44 -22.26 -2.73
N PRO A 382 10.73 -21.92 -2.60
CA PRO A 382 11.15 -20.54 -2.37
C PRO A 382 10.81 -19.64 -3.55
N GLU A 383 10.74 -18.33 -3.27
CA GLU A 383 10.42 -17.27 -4.22
C GLU A 383 11.41 -17.25 -5.39
N GLN A 384 12.68 -17.59 -5.11
CA GLN A 384 13.74 -17.69 -6.11
C GLN A 384 13.41 -18.68 -7.23
N GLN A 385 12.66 -19.76 -6.97
CA GLN A 385 12.28 -20.72 -8.01
C GLN A 385 11.26 -20.17 -9.02
N LEU A 386 10.67 -19.00 -8.74
CA LEU A 386 9.87 -18.26 -9.72
C LEU A 386 10.58 -16.99 -10.18
N MET A 387 11.13 -16.18 -9.27
CA MET A 387 11.64 -14.84 -9.59
C MET A 387 13.14 -14.80 -9.95
N GLY A 388 13.90 -15.86 -9.65
CA GLY A 388 15.36 -15.90 -9.86
C GLY A 388 16.20 -15.23 -8.75
N ILE A 389 15.54 -14.54 -7.83
CA ILE A 389 16.03 -13.95 -6.57
C ILE A 389 14.93 -14.06 -5.49
N GLN A 390 15.26 -13.85 -4.22
CA GLN A 390 14.29 -13.88 -3.12
C GLN A 390 14.68 -12.91 -2.00
N TYR A 391 13.75 -12.65 -1.07
CA TYR A 391 13.92 -11.70 0.01
C TYR A 391 15.18 -11.92 0.85
N ALA A 392 15.97 -10.84 0.95
CA ALA A 392 17.23 -10.76 1.68
C ALA A 392 17.08 -10.06 3.04
N GLY A 393 16.20 -9.06 3.12
CA GLY A 393 16.00 -8.26 4.32
C GLY A 393 15.64 -6.81 4.03
N ARG A 394 15.35 -6.09 5.11
CA ARG A 394 15.10 -4.64 5.10
C ARG A 394 16.36 -3.86 4.72
N VAL A 395 16.15 -2.73 4.08
CA VAL A 395 17.18 -1.74 3.73
C VAL A 395 16.94 -0.51 4.61
N PRO A 396 17.69 -0.33 5.72
CA PRO A 396 17.40 0.71 6.71
C PRO A 396 17.49 2.13 6.17
N GLU A 397 18.44 2.39 5.28
CA GLU A 397 18.66 3.67 4.62
C GLU A 397 18.84 3.42 3.12
N PRO A 398 18.34 4.31 2.24
CA PRO A 398 18.53 4.14 0.80
C PRO A 398 20.01 4.07 0.41
N HIS A 399 20.34 3.11 -0.47
CA HIS A 399 21.66 2.88 -1.02
C HIS A 399 21.63 2.97 -2.55
N PRO A 400 22.77 3.22 -3.21
CA PRO A 400 22.83 3.20 -4.66
C PRO A 400 22.61 1.78 -5.21
N LEU A 401 21.89 1.68 -6.32
CA LEU A 401 21.92 0.49 -7.16
C LEU A 401 23.17 0.53 -8.03
N VAL A 402 23.97 -0.53 -8.02
CA VAL A 402 25.20 -0.64 -8.81
C VAL A 402 24.91 -1.43 -10.07
N VAL A 403 25.03 -0.78 -11.22
CA VAL A 403 24.78 -1.37 -12.55
C VAL A 403 25.81 -2.45 -12.86
N ARG A 404 25.32 -3.61 -13.30
CA ARG A 404 26.12 -4.77 -13.73
C ARG A 404 25.65 -5.29 -15.08
N ASN A 405 26.60 -5.89 -15.81
CA ASN A 405 26.40 -6.38 -17.16
C ASN A 405 25.83 -5.29 -18.08
N ALA A 406 26.44 -4.10 -18.07
CA ALA A 406 25.95 -2.91 -18.77
C ALA A 406 25.82 -3.08 -20.31
N ASP A 407 26.52 -4.06 -20.91
CA ASP A 407 26.38 -4.40 -22.33
C ASP A 407 25.07 -5.13 -22.66
N HIS A 408 24.31 -5.57 -21.66
CA HIS A 408 23.04 -6.25 -21.85
C HIS A 408 21.97 -5.28 -22.39
N TRP A 409 21.12 -5.75 -23.30
CA TRP A 409 20.09 -4.95 -23.99
C TRP A 409 19.13 -4.19 -23.06
N LEU A 410 18.97 -4.64 -21.82
CA LEU A 410 18.16 -3.90 -20.84
C LEU A 410 18.73 -2.49 -20.62
N TRP A 411 20.05 -2.34 -20.59
CA TRP A 411 20.75 -1.08 -20.35
C TRP A 411 20.98 -0.26 -21.62
N GLU A 412 20.57 -0.77 -22.79
CA GLU A 412 20.76 -0.09 -24.08
C GLU A 412 20.11 1.31 -24.09
N ALA A 413 20.87 2.31 -24.55
CA ALA A 413 20.43 3.71 -24.64
C ALA A 413 19.93 4.33 -23.32
N THR A 414 20.23 3.71 -22.16
CA THR A 414 19.93 4.29 -20.84
C THR A 414 20.95 5.36 -20.45
N GLY A 415 22.18 5.26 -20.96
CA GLY A 415 23.33 6.05 -20.52
C GLY A 415 24.03 5.49 -19.29
N ALA A 416 23.60 4.31 -18.77
CA ALA A 416 24.28 3.61 -17.69
C ALA A 416 25.48 2.81 -18.19
N HIS A 417 26.55 2.79 -17.40
CA HIS A 417 27.79 2.04 -17.64
C HIS A 417 28.05 1.04 -16.51
N GLU A 418 28.97 0.10 -16.76
CA GLU A 418 29.34 -0.91 -15.77
C GLU A 418 29.89 -0.25 -14.50
N GLY A 419 29.30 -0.56 -13.35
CA GLY A 419 29.66 0.01 -12.06
C GLY A 419 29.06 1.38 -11.75
N ASP A 420 28.23 1.95 -12.63
CA ASP A 420 27.50 3.18 -12.32
C ASP A 420 26.61 2.98 -11.08
N GLU A 421 26.60 4.00 -10.22
CA GLU A 421 25.73 4.08 -9.06
C GLU A 421 24.48 4.90 -9.39
N ILE A 422 23.30 4.34 -9.07
CA ILE A 422 22.01 5.00 -9.17
C ILE A 422 21.50 5.26 -7.76
N ASP A 423 21.69 6.49 -7.29
CA ASP A 423 21.42 6.89 -5.90
C ASP A 423 20.00 6.58 -5.43
N GLY A 424 19.89 6.08 -4.20
CA GLY A 424 18.61 5.83 -3.52
C GLY A 424 17.75 4.72 -4.12
N LEU A 425 18.26 3.96 -5.11
CA LEU A 425 17.48 2.95 -5.82
C LEU A 425 17.47 1.58 -5.12
N VAL A 426 18.31 1.36 -4.10
CA VAL A 426 18.16 0.22 -3.19
C VAL A 426 17.53 0.75 -1.91
N ALA A 427 16.22 0.58 -1.74
CA ALA A 427 15.51 1.12 -0.60
C ALA A 427 14.33 0.26 -0.15
N GLY A 428 13.91 0.45 1.11
CA GLY A 428 12.81 -0.26 1.76
C GLY A 428 13.21 -1.70 2.10
N GLU A 429 13.26 -2.54 1.08
CA GLU A 429 13.61 -3.95 1.17
C GLU A 429 14.40 -4.38 -0.07
N ALA A 430 15.17 -5.46 0.07
CA ALA A 430 16.00 -5.99 -0.99
C ALA A 430 15.80 -7.50 -1.17
N ASP A 431 15.82 -7.92 -2.44
CA ASP A 431 15.95 -9.32 -2.83
C ASP A 431 17.36 -9.59 -3.37
N ARG A 432 17.79 -10.85 -3.29
CA ARG A 432 19.07 -11.31 -3.82
C ARG A 432 19.02 -12.76 -4.27
N TYR A 433 20.05 -13.17 -5.00
CA TYR A 433 20.35 -14.55 -5.30
C TYR A 433 20.95 -15.27 -4.08
N PHE A 434 20.47 -16.48 -3.86
CA PHE A 434 20.98 -17.43 -2.87
C PHE A 434 21.54 -18.66 -3.60
N PRO A 435 22.87 -18.85 -3.63
CA PRO A 435 23.52 -19.93 -4.39
C PRO A 435 23.16 -21.36 -3.96
N ARG A 436 22.67 -21.53 -2.73
CA ARG A 436 22.23 -22.84 -2.21
C ARG A 436 20.75 -23.12 -2.43
N THR A 437 20.02 -22.15 -2.96
CA THR A 437 18.63 -22.30 -3.34
C THR A 437 18.54 -22.61 -4.82
N ALA A 438 17.70 -23.56 -5.21
CA ALA A 438 17.49 -23.88 -6.62
C ALA A 438 17.02 -22.65 -7.41
N LEU A 439 17.55 -22.50 -8.62
CA LEU A 439 17.08 -21.52 -9.60
C LEU A 439 15.84 -22.06 -10.33
N PRO A 440 15.04 -21.18 -10.96
CA PRO A 440 14.01 -21.62 -11.90
C PRO A 440 14.68 -22.36 -13.06
N GLU A 441 13.93 -23.22 -13.76
CA GLU A 441 14.35 -23.66 -15.09
C GLU A 441 14.44 -22.44 -16.01
N HIS A 442 15.56 -22.32 -16.72
CA HIS A 442 15.86 -21.18 -17.58
C HIS A 442 16.78 -21.58 -18.73
N GLU A 443 16.67 -20.88 -19.85
CA GLU A 443 17.60 -20.97 -20.99
C GLU A 443 18.81 -20.06 -20.77
N ASP A 444 18.54 -18.82 -20.35
CA ASP A 444 19.53 -17.82 -19.97
C ASP A 444 19.09 -17.06 -18.73
N ARG A 445 20.08 -16.66 -17.91
CA ARG A 445 19.88 -15.85 -16.70
C ARG A 445 21.02 -14.87 -16.53
N ILE A 446 20.69 -13.66 -16.08
CA ILE A 446 21.64 -12.59 -15.81
C ILE A 446 21.25 -11.80 -14.56
N LEU A 447 22.27 -11.28 -13.86
CA LEU A 447 22.11 -10.30 -12.79
C LEU A 447 22.52 -8.93 -13.32
N LEU A 448 21.60 -7.99 -13.33
CA LEU A 448 21.75 -6.67 -13.94
C LEU A 448 22.20 -5.60 -12.93
N ALA A 449 22.14 -5.95 -11.65
CA ALA A 449 22.66 -5.14 -10.56
C ALA A 449 23.21 -6.04 -9.46
N HIS A 450 24.22 -5.54 -8.75
CA HIS A 450 24.74 -6.18 -7.54
C HIS A 450 25.23 -5.09 -6.58
N SER A 451 24.36 -4.72 -5.64
CA SER A 451 24.44 -3.48 -4.89
C SER A 451 24.66 -3.77 -3.42
N PRO A 452 25.81 -3.43 -2.83
CA PRO A 452 26.08 -3.67 -1.42
C PRO A 452 25.27 -2.72 -0.53
N TYR A 453 24.75 -3.23 0.59
CA TYR A 453 24.13 -2.42 1.64
C TYR A 453 24.39 -3.03 3.03
N ARG A 454 24.04 -2.30 4.09
CA ARG A 454 24.09 -2.81 5.47
C ARG A 454 22.69 -2.91 6.03
N ASP A 455 22.37 -4.06 6.64
CA ASP A 455 21.09 -4.23 7.35
C ASP A 455 21.10 -3.50 8.71
N SER A 456 19.99 -3.63 9.46
CA SER A 456 19.83 -3.01 10.78
C SER A 456 20.87 -3.49 11.82
N GLU A 457 21.45 -4.67 11.62
CA GLU A 457 22.53 -5.23 12.46
C GLU A 457 23.92 -4.83 11.93
N ARG A 458 23.98 -3.95 10.93
CA ARG A 458 25.19 -3.52 10.20
C ARG A 458 25.88 -4.65 9.45
N ALA A 459 25.24 -5.79 9.28
CA ALA A 459 25.81 -6.91 8.55
C ALA A 459 25.78 -6.60 7.03
N PRO A 460 26.84 -6.97 6.29
CA PRO A 460 26.86 -6.74 4.86
C PRO A 460 25.79 -7.61 4.17
N ARG A 461 25.03 -6.97 3.29
CA ARG A 461 24.02 -7.58 2.43
C ARG A 461 24.19 -7.05 1.01
N HIS A 462 23.47 -7.66 0.08
CA HIS A 462 23.46 -7.24 -1.31
C HIS A 462 22.02 -7.26 -1.81
N GLN A 463 21.67 -6.27 -2.62
CA GLN A 463 20.50 -6.28 -3.49
C GLN A 463 20.94 -6.72 -4.88
N GLU A 464 20.09 -7.46 -5.58
CA GLU A 464 20.34 -7.83 -6.98
C GLU A 464 19.09 -7.66 -7.82
N THR A 465 19.29 -7.24 -9.08
CA THR A 465 18.24 -7.21 -10.11
C THR A 465 18.46 -8.39 -11.02
N SER A 466 17.44 -9.23 -11.24
CA SER A 466 17.57 -10.47 -12.01
C SER A 466 16.64 -10.47 -13.20
N LEU A 467 17.13 -11.06 -14.29
CA LEU A 467 16.36 -11.38 -15.48
C LEU A 467 16.71 -12.79 -15.92
N TYR A 468 15.71 -13.59 -16.27
CA TYR A 468 15.92 -14.86 -16.94
C TYR A 468 14.86 -15.11 -18.00
N ARG A 469 15.15 -16.02 -18.93
CA ARG A 469 14.20 -16.55 -19.90
C ARG A 469 13.80 -17.97 -19.51
N ALA A 470 12.52 -18.21 -19.34
CA ALA A 470 11.99 -19.54 -19.09
C ALA A 470 12.01 -20.39 -20.39
N PRO A 471 11.92 -21.73 -20.32
CA PRO A 471 11.84 -22.60 -21.50
C PRO A 471 10.67 -22.31 -22.45
N SER A 472 9.62 -21.64 -21.97
CA SER A 472 8.50 -21.11 -22.78
C SER A 472 8.88 -19.86 -23.60
N GLY A 473 10.12 -19.41 -23.48
CA GLY A 473 10.64 -18.14 -23.97
C GLY A 473 10.21 -16.91 -23.17
N SER A 474 9.36 -17.04 -22.14
CA SER A 474 8.87 -15.89 -21.35
C SER A 474 10.02 -15.24 -20.59
N LEU A 475 10.05 -13.91 -20.52
CA LEU A 475 11.01 -13.19 -19.68
C LEU A 475 10.47 -13.08 -18.26
N VAL A 476 11.32 -13.27 -17.25
CA VAL A 476 10.98 -13.03 -15.85
C VAL A 476 12.00 -12.06 -15.27
N PHE A 477 11.53 -10.85 -14.96
CA PHE A 477 12.31 -9.75 -14.41
C PHE A 477 11.92 -9.51 -12.95
N ALA A 478 12.90 -9.33 -12.08
CA ALA A 478 12.71 -8.89 -10.71
C ALA A 478 13.69 -7.77 -10.37
N SER A 479 13.17 -6.58 -10.03
CA SER A 479 13.98 -5.41 -9.66
C SER A 479 14.75 -5.66 -8.37
N GLY A 480 14.15 -6.39 -7.42
CA GLY A 480 14.71 -6.69 -6.11
C GLY A 480 14.80 -5.47 -5.19
N THR A 481 14.00 -4.43 -5.42
CA THR A 481 13.94 -3.23 -4.58
C THR A 481 12.61 -2.49 -4.69
N PHE A 482 12.14 -1.86 -3.60
CA PHE A 482 10.91 -1.06 -3.59
C PHE A 482 11.03 0.21 -4.46
N ALA A 483 12.25 0.68 -4.70
CA ALA A 483 12.51 1.97 -5.35
C ALA A 483 12.26 2.00 -6.86
N TRP A 484 12.06 0.85 -7.49
CA TRP A 484 12.00 0.77 -8.95
C TRP A 484 10.80 1.55 -9.52
N SER A 485 9.59 1.32 -9.03
CA SER A 485 8.41 2.06 -9.49
C SER A 485 8.44 3.55 -9.15
N PRO A 486 8.86 3.98 -7.95
CA PRO A 486 9.14 5.40 -7.68
C PRO A 486 10.07 6.05 -8.69
N ALA A 487 11.12 5.36 -9.14
CA ALA A 487 12.04 5.88 -10.15
C ALA A 487 11.40 6.07 -11.54
N LEU A 488 10.18 5.56 -11.78
CA LEU A 488 9.46 5.73 -13.04
C LEU A 488 8.71 7.07 -13.12
N ASP A 489 8.06 7.54 -12.06
CA ASP A 489 7.28 8.79 -12.13
C ASP A 489 7.13 9.55 -10.80
N ARG A 490 7.72 9.09 -9.69
CA ARG A 490 7.57 9.78 -8.40
C ARG A 490 8.43 11.04 -8.35
N PRO A 491 7.84 12.24 -8.12
CA PRO A 491 8.61 13.47 -8.02
C PRO A 491 9.75 13.37 -6.99
N GLY A 492 10.94 13.79 -7.37
CA GLY A 492 12.15 13.71 -6.53
C GLY A 492 12.88 12.36 -6.57
N HIS A 493 12.29 11.32 -7.17
CA HIS A 493 12.91 9.99 -7.28
C HIS A 493 13.07 9.50 -8.73
N VAL A 494 12.51 10.19 -9.71
CA VAL A 494 12.60 9.82 -11.14
C VAL A 494 14.05 9.68 -11.59
N ASP A 495 14.39 8.55 -12.22
CA ASP A 495 15.69 8.35 -12.88
C ASP A 495 15.49 7.94 -14.36
N PRO A 496 15.99 8.74 -15.33
CA PRO A 496 15.85 8.45 -16.75
C PRO A 496 16.45 7.11 -17.20
N ARG A 497 17.50 6.62 -16.51
CA ARG A 497 18.13 5.32 -16.81
C ARG A 497 17.16 4.20 -16.52
N ILE A 498 16.43 4.29 -15.39
CA ILE A 498 15.42 3.30 -14.98
C ILE A 498 14.16 3.37 -15.84
N GLN A 499 13.72 4.58 -16.21
CA GLN A 499 12.63 4.74 -17.19
C GLN A 499 12.98 4.07 -18.51
N ARG A 500 14.17 4.32 -19.06
CA ARG A 500 14.59 3.69 -20.33
C ARG A 500 14.79 2.18 -20.19
N ALA A 501 15.41 1.70 -19.11
CA ALA A 501 15.59 0.27 -18.87
C ALA A 501 14.25 -0.48 -18.81
N THR A 502 13.28 0.10 -18.09
CA THR A 502 11.92 -0.44 -18.02
C THR A 502 11.22 -0.41 -19.38
N ALA A 503 11.42 0.66 -20.17
CA ALA A 503 10.90 0.71 -21.53
C ALA A 503 11.50 -0.37 -22.42
N ASN A 504 12.82 -0.62 -22.36
CA ASN A 504 13.48 -1.67 -23.12
C ASN A 504 12.91 -3.06 -22.79
N LEU A 505 12.65 -3.33 -21.50
CA LEU A 505 12.02 -4.56 -21.03
C LEU A 505 10.61 -4.73 -21.59
N LEU A 506 9.75 -3.74 -21.37
CA LEU A 506 8.34 -3.83 -21.77
C LEU A 506 8.19 -3.83 -23.29
N ASP A 507 8.96 -3.03 -24.02
CA ASP A 507 9.02 -3.07 -25.48
C ASP A 507 9.35 -4.47 -25.97
N ARG A 508 10.35 -5.13 -25.38
CA ARG A 508 10.75 -6.48 -25.80
C ARG A 508 9.68 -7.53 -25.48
N ILE A 509 8.94 -7.37 -24.38
CA ILE A 509 7.79 -8.21 -24.04
C ILE A 509 6.64 -7.98 -25.04
N CYS A 510 6.35 -6.73 -25.37
CA CYS A 510 5.22 -6.36 -26.22
C CYS A 510 5.49 -6.65 -27.71
N LYS A 511 6.73 -6.52 -28.18
CA LYS A 511 7.10 -6.64 -29.60
C LYS A 511 7.20 -8.06 -30.15
N ARG A 512 7.01 -9.11 -29.34
CA ARG A 512 7.32 -10.52 -29.72
C ARG A 512 6.97 -10.84 -31.19
N ASP A 513 8.03 -11.31 -31.87
CA ASP A 513 8.22 -11.56 -33.31
C ASP A 513 7.14 -12.43 -33.97
#